data_AF-A0A1A8C5Q1-F1
#
_entry.id   AF-A0A1A8C5Q1-F1
#
_cell.length_a   1.000
_cell.length_b   1.000
_cell.length_c   1.000
_cell.angle_alpha   90.00
_cell.angle_beta   90.00
_cell.angle_gamma   90.00
#
_symmetry.space_group_name_H-M   'P 1'
#
loop_
_entity.id
_entity.type
_entity.pdbx_description
1 polymer ?
#
loop_
_entity_poly.entity_id
_entity_poly.type
_entity_poly.pdbx_seq_one_letter_code
_entity_poly.pdbx_strand_id
1 'polypeptide(L)'
;MGTRVAHQVLRWTVKNVCYSGFSPLFKRYRLPLSRIQCRYLCSPPHKTAASPQHNCSPASDKPITELSLSSLLEMGFTDSQARHICDSVFEIKKESSVKRVLSTLTVLFVLGLNPTSVQKMLDICPDLYIVKETLLQQRIDHLRKLGLVEGSLQRMVVHYPKILTVPVKSVKNVVQFLREKCLFTTQQVTDILRDTPAVVLEDLLQLEYKFQYVYFRMGVKQAEMVKFRLFRFTLDDVRCRHTFLERRGLYQTPDKKGQTTIINPKLGDILNVDQDTFVSSVARASAEEYDIFQKLLARECKEEELLQGRVEAYSDEDTDGDDEEEEEEEAKGRSGYEKRRKKK
;
A
#
# COMPACT_ATOMS: atom_id res chain seq x y z
N MET A 1 -13.89 26.40 -9.82
CA MET A 1 -14.23 24.99 -10.16
C MET A 1 -14.82 24.27 -8.93
N GLY A 2 -15.89 24.77 -8.31
CA GLY A 2 -16.31 24.30 -6.98
C GLY A 2 -17.39 23.21 -6.94
N THR A 3 -18.07 22.93 -8.05
CA THR A 3 -19.37 22.20 -8.03
C THR A 3 -19.30 20.69 -8.23
N ARG A 4 -18.22 20.14 -8.80
CA ARG A 4 -18.12 18.70 -9.07
C ARG A 4 -17.88 17.82 -7.84
N VAL A 5 -17.41 18.39 -6.72
CA VAL A 5 -17.23 17.65 -5.46
C VAL A 5 -18.57 17.39 -4.76
N ALA A 6 -19.56 18.28 -4.91
CA ALA A 6 -20.81 18.22 -4.14
C ALA A 6 -21.66 16.96 -4.44
N HIS A 7 -21.75 16.54 -5.71
CA HIS A 7 -22.71 15.53 -6.14
C HIS A 7 -22.37 14.07 -5.79
N GLN A 8 -21.16 13.79 -5.28
CA GLN A 8 -20.83 12.47 -4.69
C GLN A 8 -20.70 12.50 -3.15
N VAL A 9 -20.89 13.66 -2.51
CA VAL A 9 -20.69 13.86 -1.05
C VAL A 9 -22.02 13.89 -0.27
N LEU A 10 -23.18 13.85 -0.95
CA LEU A 10 -24.52 14.01 -0.37
C LEU A 10 -24.97 12.93 0.65
N ARG A 11 -24.20 11.86 0.87
CA ARG A 11 -24.49 10.87 1.93
C ARG A 11 -24.01 11.28 3.34
N TRP A 12 -23.25 12.37 3.50
CA TRP A 12 -22.57 12.70 4.76
C TRP A 12 -23.12 13.92 5.54
N THR A 13 -24.30 14.44 5.20
CA THR A 13 -24.88 15.60 5.88
C THR A 13 -26.34 15.38 6.30
N VAL A 14 -26.57 14.69 7.43
CA VAL A 14 -27.42 15.11 8.58
C VAL A 14 -27.30 14.06 9.68
N LYS A 15 -26.42 14.32 10.66
CA LYS A 15 -26.56 14.10 12.13
C LYS A 15 -25.19 14.28 12.80
N ASN A 16 -25.19 14.92 13.97
CA ASN A 16 -24.10 14.76 14.94
C ASN A 16 -24.38 13.50 15.78
N VAL A 17 -23.32 12.93 16.36
CA VAL A 17 -23.31 11.68 17.16
C VAL A 17 -23.44 10.40 16.32
N CYS A 18 -22.66 9.39 16.72
CA CYS A 18 -22.42 8.08 16.10
C CYS A 18 -21.67 8.09 14.75
N TYR A 19 -20.56 7.33 14.69
CA TYR A 19 -19.88 6.98 13.45
C TYR A 19 -20.78 6.13 12.56
N SER A 20 -20.85 6.45 11.27
CA SER A 20 -21.54 5.63 10.27
C SER A 20 -20.92 5.81 8.88
N GLY A 21 -20.85 4.71 8.13
CA GLY A 21 -20.40 4.69 6.73
C GLY A 21 -19.17 3.81 6.46
N PHE A 22 -19.46 2.59 6.00
CA PHE A 22 -18.61 1.68 5.21
C PHE A 22 -17.46 0.93 5.90
N SER A 23 -17.58 -0.41 5.86
CA SER A 23 -16.60 -1.39 6.36
C SER A 23 -16.13 -2.33 5.24
N PRO A 24 -14.82 -2.59 5.10
CA PRO A 24 -14.29 -3.65 4.24
C PRO A 24 -13.98 -4.94 5.04
N LEU A 25 -14.52 -6.07 4.60
CA LEU A 25 -14.44 -7.37 5.30
C LEU A 25 -13.01 -7.92 5.49
N PHE A 26 -12.47 -7.83 6.71
CA PHE A 26 -11.15 -8.39 7.07
C PHE A 26 -11.15 -9.92 7.29
N LYS A 27 -10.91 -10.72 6.24
CA LYS A 27 -10.56 -12.15 6.40
C LYS A 27 -9.06 -12.34 6.64
N ARG A 28 -8.66 -12.46 7.93
CA ARG A 28 -7.28 -12.80 8.34
C ARG A 28 -6.95 -14.28 8.08
N TYR A 29 -6.30 -14.57 6.94
CA TYR A 29 -5.72 -15.90 6.68
C TYR A 29 -4.38 -16.07 7.39
N ARG A 30 -4.32 -16.94 8.41
CA ARG A 30 -3.06 -17.51 8.92
C ARG A 30 -2.72 -18.76 8.11
N LEU A 31 -1.48 -18.86 7.62
CA LEU A 31 -0.92 -20.10 7.08
C LEU A 31 0.08 -20.70 8.08
N PRO A 32 0.09 -22.02 8.31
CA PRO A 32 0.93 -22.66 9.33
C PRO A 32 2.34 -22.97 8.81
N LEU A 33 3.34 -22.88 9.70
CA LEU A 33 4.64 -23.51 9.48
C LEU A 33 4.56 -25.00 9.84
N SER A 34 4.70 -25.88 8.85
CA SER A 34 5.01 -27.29 9.09
C SER A 34 6.53 -27.47 9.22
N ARG A 35 6.99 -27.98 10.37
CA ARG A 35 8.37 -28.49 10.52
C ARG A 35 8.42 -29.91 9.97
N ILE A 36 9.33 -30.18 9.02
CA ILE A 36 9.76 -31.55 8.70
C ILE A 36 11.25 -31.65 8.98
N GLN A 37 11.63 -32.73 9.64
CA GLN A 37 12.96 -32.98 10.17
C GLN A 37 13.64 -34.09 9.36
N CYS A 38 14.85 -33.85 8.88
CA CYS A 38 15.75 -34.91 8.42
C CYS A 38 17.12 -34.72 9.04
N ARG A 39 17.60 -35.75 9.75
CA ARG A 39 18.97 -35.86 10.25
C ARG A 39 19.73 -36.75 9.29
N TYR A 40 20.90 -36.30 8.81
CA TYR A 40 21.95 -37.21 8.36
C TYR A 40 23.29 -36.73 8.93
N LEU A 41 24.14 -37.69 9.27
CA LEU A 41 25.44 -37.50 9.93
C LEU A 41 26.57 -38.03 9.03
N CYS A 42 27.81 -37.76 9.45
CA CYS A 42 29.06 -38.38 8.99
C CYS A 42 29.64 -37.91 7.64
N SER A 43 30.62 -37.01 7.74
CA SER A 43 31.94 -37.14 7.06
C SER A 43 32.83 -38.11 7.89
N PRO A 44 34.10 -38.45 7.56
CA PRO A 44 35.04 -38.01 6.50
C PRO A 44 35.46 -39.27 5.64
N PRO A 45 36.71 -39.56 5.16
CA PRO A 45 37.96 -38.79 5.07
C PRO A 45 38.78 -38.83 3.75
N HIS A 46 39.65 -37.81 3.64
CA HIS A 46 40.99 -37.73 3.03
C HIS A 46 41.48 -38.73 1.96
N LYS A 47 42.08 -38.17 0.89
CA LYS A 47 43.50 -38.45 0.54
C LYS A 47 44.16 -37.32 -0.27
N THR A 48 45.48 -37.45 -0.44
CA THR A 48 46.47 -36.36 -0.55
C THR A 48 46.82 -35.90 -1.97
N ALA A 49 47.12 -34.60 -2.10
CA ALA A 49 48.15 -33.92 -2.90
C ALA A 49 48.57 -34.44 -4.31
N ALA A 50 48.52 -33.53 -5.30
CA ALA A 50 49.65 -33.27 -6.23
C ALA A 50 49.55 -31.91 -6.94
N SER A 51 50.70 -31.35 -7.30
CA SER A 51 50.96 -30.24 -8.23
C SER A 51 52.47 -30.28 -8.57
N PRO A 52 52.99 -29.58 -9.60
CA PRO A 52 52.35 -28.59 -10.49
C PRO A 52 52.50 -28.90 -12.00
N GLN A 53 51.99 -28.04 -12.89
CA GLN A 53 52.81 -27.30 -13.87
C GLN A 53 51.98 -26.31 -14.71
N HIS A 54 52.67 -25.40 -15.42
CA HIS A 54 52.06 -24.40 -16.29
C HIS A 54 51.48 -25.02 -17.56
N ASN A 55 50.39 -24.44 -18.05
CA ASN A 55 50.27 -24.08 -19.47
C ASN A 55 49.33 -22.88 -19.63
N CYS A 56 49.52 -22.10 -20.69
CA CYS A 56 48.76 -20.88 -20.97
C CYS A 56 48.27 -20.90 -22.43
N SER A 57 47.25 -20.08 -22.74
CA SER A 57 46.53 -19.98 -24.02
C SER A 57 45.48 -21.08 -24.27
N PRO A 58 44.49 -20.83 -25.16
CA PRO A 58 44.08 -19.55 -25.74
C PRO A 58 42.76 -19.03 -25.15
N ALA A 59 42.42 -17.76 -25.44
CA ALA A 59 41.06 -17.26 -25.22
C ALA A 59 40.06 -18.04 -26.10
N SER A 60 38.94 -18.47 -25.53
CA SER A 60 37.86 -19.12 -26.28
C SER A 60 36.70 -18.14 -26.41
N ASP A 61 36.59 -17.48 -27.57
CA ASP A 61 35.42 -16.68 -27.94
C ASP A 61 34.19 -17.59 -28.09
N LYS A 62 33.52 -17.84 -26.98
CA LYS A 62 32.15 -18.34 -26.93
C LYS A 62 31.25 -17.16 -26.55
N PRO A 63 30.08 -16.98 -27.20
CA PRO A 63 29.13 -15.96 -26.78
C PRO A 63 28.70 -16.24 -25.34
N ILE A 64 28.86 -15.26 -24.45
CA ILE A 64 28.62 -15.38 -23.00
C ILE A 64 27.15 -15.74 -22.76
N THR A 65 26.90 -17.03 -22.54
CA THR A 65 25.55 -17.62 -22.45
C THR A 65 25.31 -18.31 -21.10
N GLU A 66 26.38 -18.51 -20.32
CA GLU A 66 26.37 -19.07 -18.97
C GLU A 66 26.63 -17.96 -17.93
N LEU A 67 26.06 -18.08 -16.73
CA LEU A 67 26.46 -17.28 -15.57
C LEU A 67 27.80 -17.79 -15.06
N SER A 68 28.89 -17.43 -15.73
CA SER A 68 30.21 -17.64 -15.17
C SER A 68 30.46 -16.66 -14.03
N LEU A 69 31.30 -17.06 -13.06
CA LEU A 69 31.80 -16.15 -12.04
C LEU A 69 32.50 -14.93 -12.67
N SER A 70 33.22 -15.12 -13.79
CA SER A 70 33.88 -14.03 -14.53
C SER A 70 32.89 -13.00 -15.07
N SER A 71 31.75 -13.42 -15.62
CA SER A 71 30.72 -12.51 -16.15
C SER A 71 30.20 -11.55 -15.09
N LEU A 72 30.08 -12.01 -13.84
CA LEU A 72 29.66 -11.18 -12.72
C LEU A 72 30.79 -10.27 -12.22
N LEU A 73 32.04 -10.75 -12.22
CA LEU A 73 33.22 -9.91 -11.93
C LEU A 73 33.39 -8.79 -12.98
N GLU A 74 33.16 -9.09 -14.26
CA GLU A 74 33.17 -8.13 -15.38
C GLU A 74 32.03 -7.08 -15.25
N MET A 75 30.88 -7.46 -14.69
CA MET A 75 29.81 -6.53 -14.27
C MET A 75 30.15 -5.71 -13.01
N GLY A 76 31.34 -5.90 -12.41
CA GLY A 76 31.82 -5.14 -11.26
C GLY A 76 31.37 -5.66 -9.89
N PHE A 77 30.76 -6.85 -9.81
CA PHE A 77 30.56 -7.52 -8.52
C PHE A 77 31.91 -7.97 -7.93
N THR A 78 32.03 -8.04 -6.60
CA THR A 78 33.17 -8.73 -5.98
C THR A 78 32.99 -10.26 -6.07
N ASP A 79 34.08 -11.01 -5.88
CA ASP A 79 34.07 -12.48 -5.87
C ASP A 79 33.01 -13.07 -4.91
N SER A 80 32.87 -12.50 -3.70
CA SER A 80 31.87 -12.93 -2.72
C SER A 80 30.42 -12.62 -3.15
N GLN A 81 30.19 -11.48 -3.82
CA GLN A 81 28.87 -11.14 -4.37
C GLN A 81 28.51 -12.02 -5.56
N ALA A 82 29.48 -12.28 -6.44
CA ALA A 82 29.32 -13.12 -7.61
C ALA A 82 28.98 -14.57 -7.23
N ARG A 83 29.67 -15.14 -6.23
CA ARG A 83 29.32 -16.46 -5.64
C ARG A 83 27.89 -16.45 -5.08
N HIS A 84 27.55 -15.48 -4.22
CA HIS A 84 26.23 -15.38 -3.61
C HIS A 84 25.08 -15.34 -4.64
N ILE A 85 25.28 -14.64 -5.75
CA ILE A 85 24.32 -14.60 -6.87
C ILE A 85 24.23 -15.97 -7.57
N CYS A 86 25.36 -16.61 -7.89
CA CYS A 86 25.37 -17.95 -8.49
C CYS A 86 24.65 -18.99 -7.60
N ASP A 87 24.97 -19.02 -6.31
CA ASP A 87 24.36 -19.93 -5.33
C ASP A 87 22.84 -19.69 -5.23
N SER A 88 22.42 -18.42 -5.14
CA SER A 88 21.00 -18.03 -5.13
C SER A 88 20.24 -18.50 -6.38
N VAL A 89 20.89 -18.46 -7.55
CA VAL A 89 20.28 -18.85 -8.83
C VAL A 89 20.23 -20.37 -9.00
N PHE A 90 21.16 -21.10 -8.41
CA PHE A 90 21.18 -22.57 -8.41
C PHE A 90 19.99 -23.16 -7.62
N GLU A 91 19.72 -22.64 -6.41
CA GLU A 91 18.59 -23.07 -5.58
C GLU A 91 17.22 -22.83 -6.22
N ILE A 92 17.11 -21.89 -7.16
CA ILE A 92 15.87 -21.59 -7.90
C ILE A 92 15.54 -22.66 -8.98
N LYS A 93 16.43 -23.65 -9.20
CA LYS A 93 16.17 -24.96 -9.85
C LYS A 93 15.38 -24.92 -11.17
N LYS A 94 15.77 -24.03 -12.09
CA LYS A 94 15.30 -24.02 -13.48
C LYS A 94 16.44 -23.62 -14.41
N GLU A 95 16.88 -24.48 -15.31
CA GLU A 95 17.99 -24.24 -16.26
C GLU A 95 17.83 -22.92 -17.06
N SER A 96 16.58 -22.55 -17.34
CA SER A 96 16.23 -21.30 -18.02
C SER A 96 16.31 -20.04 -17.13
N SER A 97 16.78 -20.13 -15.87
CA SER A 97 17.04 -18.97 -15.00
C SER A 97 18.24 -18.15 -15.49
N VAL A 98 19.35 -18.80 -15.82
CA VAL A 98 20.66 -18.22 -16.12
C VAL A 98 20.58 -17.00 -17.04
N LYS A 99 19.99 -17.17 -18.22
CA LYS A 99 19.82 -16.07 -19.20
C LYS A 99 18.88 -14.97 -18.72
N ARG A 100 17.83 -15.29 -17.93
CA ARG A 100 16.93 -14.26 -17.35
C ARG A 100 17.65 -13.40 -16.33
N VAL A 101 18.54 -13.98 -15.53
CA VAL A 101 19.26 -13.25 -14.49
C VAL A 101 20.27 -12.28 -15.11
N LEU A 102 21.05 -12.71 -16.11
CA LEU A 102 21.91 -11.80 -16.89
C LEU A 102 21.11 -10.63 -17.51
N SER A 103 19.95 -10.92 -18.09
CA SER A 103 19.01 -9.90 -18.59
C SER A 103 18.52 -8.95 -17.48
N THR A 104 18.07 -9.47 -16.33
CA THR A 104 17.62 -8.67 -15.18
C THR A 104 18.75 -7.79 -14.65
N LEU A 105 19.96 -8.33 -14.50
CA LEU A 105 21.14 -7.57 -14.07
C LEU A 105 21.43 -6.42 -15.06
N THR A 106 21.45 -6.70 -16.36
CA THR A 106 21.64 -5.68 -17.41
C THR A 106 20.60 -4.55 -17.31
N VAL A 107 19.31 -4.86 -17.13
CA VAL A 107 18.26 -3.85 -16.96
C VAL A 107 18.44 -3.02 -15.69
N LEU A 108 18.89 -3.63 -14.58
CA LEU A 108 19.17 -2.93 -13.32
C LEU A 108 20.42 -2.03 -13.42
N PHE A 109 21.45 -2.43 -14.17
CA PHE A 109 22.61 -1.59 -14.48
C PHE A 109 22.25 -0.43 -15.43
N VAL A 110 21.42 -0.67 -16.45
CA VAL A 110 20.88 0.38 -17.35
C VAL A 110 19.95 1.36 -16.61
N LEU A 111 19.37 0.94 -15.47
CA LEU A 111 18.67 1.86 -14.55
C LEU A 111 19.64 2.75 -13.73
N GLY A 112 20.95 2.52 -13.80
CA GLY A 112 21.97 3.30 -13.09
C GLY A 112 22.23 2.84 -11.65
N LEU A 113 22.03 1.56 -11.36
CA LEU A 113 22.30 0.96 -10.06
C LEU A 113 23.72 0.38 -10.02
N ASN A 114 24.40 0.47 -8.88
CA ASN A 114 25.72 -0.16 -8.68
C ASN A 114 25.59 -1.62 -8.20
N PRO A 115 26.62 -2.47 -8.35
CA PRO A 115 26.55 -3.90 -8.00
C PRO A 115 26.06 -4.18 -6.57
N THR A 116 26.53 -3.39 -5.59
CA THR A 116 26.11 -3.51 -4.18
C THR A 116 24.63 -3.15 -3.95
N SER A 117 24.08 -2.20 -4.71
CA SER A 117 22.65 -1.90 -4.70
C SER A 117 21.83 -2.99 -5.41
N VAL A 118 22.35 -3.56 -6.51
CA VAL A 118 21.70 -4.64 -7.25
C VAL A 118 21.62 -5.92 -6.41
N GLN A 119 22.72 -6.33 -5.76
CA GLN A 119 22.73 -7.47 -4.83
C GLN A 119 21.65 -7.29 -3.74
N LYS A 120 21.68 -6.17 -3.01
CA LYS A 120 20.71 -5.89 -1.94
C LYS A 120 19.25 -5.93 -2.43
N MET A 121 18.97 -5.48 -3.66
CA MET A 121 17.64 -5.58 -4.25
C MET A 121 17.20 -7.03 -4.53
N LEU A 122 18.14 -7.88 -4.96
CA LEU A 122 17.89 -9.31 -5.19
C LEU A 122 17.71 -10.07 -3.86
N ASP A 123 18.50 -9.73 -2.84
CA ASP A 123 18.38 -10.28 -1.48
C ASP A 123 17.01 -9.94 -0.86
N ILE A 124 16.54 -8.69 -1.03
CA ILE A 124 15.22 -8.22 -0.56
C ILE A 124 14.07 -8.77 -1.42
N CYS A 125 14.30 -9.09 -2.70
CA CYS A 125 13.26 -9.56 -3.62
C CYS A 125 13.77 -10.62 -4.63
N PRO A 126 13.92 -11.89 -4.20
CA PRO A 126 14.37 -12.99 -5.07
C PRO A 126 13.47 -13.26 -6.29
N ASP A 127 12.21 -12.79 -6.28
CA ASP A 127 11.30 -12.84 -7.44
C ASP A 127 11.92 -12.22 -8.71
N LEU A 128 12.83 -11.24 -8.56
CA LEU A 128 13.50 -10.57 -9.68
C LEU A 128 14.37 -11.53 -10.52
N TYR A 129 14.86 -12.64 -9.95
CA TYR A 129 15.53 -13.71 -10.70
C TYR A 129 14.58 -14.45 -11.68
N ILE A 130 13.26 -14.32 -11.48
CA ILE A 130 12.21 -15.05 -12.23
C ILE A 130 11.47 -14.12 -13.23
N VAL A 131 11.42 -12.81 -12.95
CA VAL A 131 10.79 -11.81 -13.84
C VAL A 131 11.47 -11.78 -15.22
N LYS A 132 10.68 -11.72 -16.29
CA LYS A 132 11.19 -11.53 -17.66
C LYS A 132 11.66 -10.10 -17.87
N GLU A 133 12.80 -9.94 -18.53
CA GLU A 133 13.41 -8.66 -18.95
C GLU A 133 12.40 -7.65 -19.49
N THR A 134 11.56 -8.07 -20.46
CA THR A 134 10.57 -7.20 -21.11
C THR A 134 9.49 -6.70 -20.15
N LEU A 135 9.12 -7.48 -19.13
CA LEU A 135 8.18 -7.07 -18.08
C LEU A 135 8.86 -6.14 -17.06
N LEU A 136 10.13 -6.36 -16.76
CA LEU A 136 10.94 -5.50 -15.89
C LEU A 136 11.09 -4.11 -16.52
N GLN A 137 11.48 -4.06 -17.80
CA GLN A 137 11.61 -2.82 -18.57
C GLN A 137 10.26 -2.11 -18.73
N GLN A 138 9.18 -2.84 -19.05
CA GLN A 138 7.82 -2.27 -19.13
C GLN A 138 7.37 -1.61 -17.82
N ARG A 139 7.73 -2.19 -16.66
CA ARG A 139 7.44 -1.62 -15.34
C ARG A 139 8.27 -0.37 -15.09
N ILE A 140 9.57 -0.40 -15.34
CA ILE A 140 10.48 0.76 -15.23
C ILE A 140 9.97 1.93 -16.08
N ASP A 141 9.61 1.69 -17.34
CA ASP A 141 9.10 2.75 -18.23
C ASP A 141 7.69 3.21 -17.88
N HIS A 142 6.87 2.38 -17.22
CA HIS A 142 5.62 2.87 -16.64
C HIS A 142 5.86 3.80 -15.46
N LEU A 143 6.79 3.45 -14.56
CA LEU A 143 7.14 4.30 -13.40
C LEU A 143 7.74 5.64 -13.84
N ARG A 144 8.61 5.64 -14.87
CA ARG A 144 9.10 6.87 -15.53
C ARG A 144 7.93 7.74 -16.05
N LYS A 145 6.94 7.12 -16.71
CA LYS A 145 5.71 7.80 -17.19
C LYS A 145 4.76 8.27 -16.07
N LEU A 146 5.00 7.86 -14.82
CA LEU A 146 4.33 8.39 -13.62
C LEU A 146 5.15 9.51 -12.93
N GLY A 147 6.20 10.03 -13.58
CA GLY A 147 7.01 11.15 -13.08
C GLY A 147 8.20 10.74 -12.21
N LEU A 148 8.50 9.45 -12.07
CA LEU A 148 9.64 8.97 -11.27
C LEU A 148 10.93 9.06 -12.11
N VAL A 149 11.61 10.20 -12.01
CA VAL A 149 12.85 10.56 -12.73
C VAL A 149 13.97 10.97 -11.77
N GLU A 150 15.13 11.42 -12.26
CA GLU A 150 16.17 12.12 -11.47
C GLU A 150 16.62 11.40 -10.18
N GLY A 151 16.97 10.12 -10.31
CA GLY A 151 17.40 9.29 -9.19
C GLY A 151 16.28 8.86 -8.25
N SER A 152 15.06 9.42 -8.35
CA SER A 152 13.94 9.07 -7.46
C SER A 152 13.46 7.65 -7.69
N LEU A 153 13.41 7.21 -8.95
CA LEU A 153 13.12 5.83 -9.34
C LEU A 153 14.18 4.87 -8.78
N GLN A 154 15.46 5.19 -8.93
CA GLN A 154 16.59 4.40 -8.40
C GLN A 154 16.49 4.23 -6.88
N ARG A 155 16.30 5.34 -6.14
CA ARG A 155 16.10 5.30 -4.68
C ARG A 155 14.88 4.45 -4.30
N MET A 156 13.76 4.64 -4.99
CA MET A 156 12.52 3.89 -4.72
C MET A 156 12.66 2.39 -4.97
N VAL A 157 13.29 1.95 -6.06
CA VAL A 157 13.47 0.50 -6.33
C VAL A 157 14.53 -0.15 -5.43
N VAL A 158 15.54 0.60 -4.96
CA VAL A 158 16.52 0.08 -3.99
C VAL A 158 15.88 -0.14 -2.62
N HIS A 159 15.00 0.74 -2.17
CA HIS A 159 14.30 0.59 -0.88
C HIS A 159 13.04 -0.29 -0.96
N TYR A 160 12.45 -0.45 -2.14
CA TYR A 160 11.25 -1.27 -2.34
C TYR A 160 11.26 -1.99 -3.71
N PRO A 161 12.18 -2.97 -3.91
CA PRO A 161 12.32 -3.68 -5.19
C PRO A 161 11.06 -4.41 -5.64
N LYS A 162 10.16 -4.75 -4.69
CA LYS A 162 8.87 -5.40 -4.98
C LYS A 162 8.01 -4.65 -5.99
N ILE A 163 8.13 -3.31 -6.12
CA ILE A 163 7.42 -2.54 -7.18
C ILE A 163 7.71 -3.07 -8.60
N LEU A 164 8.91 -3.57 -8.84
CA LEU A 164 9.34 -4.17 -10.11
C LEU A 164 8.77 -5.59 -10.34
N THR A 165 8.01 -6.12 -9.39
CA THR A 165 7.21 -7.36 -9.52
C THR A 165 5.71 -7.10 -9.72
N VAL A 166 5.22 -5.88 -9.44
CA VAL A 166 3.77 -5.55 -9.49
C VAL A 166 3.28 -5.42 -10.94
N PRO A 167 2.11 -5.97 -11.31
CA PRO A 167 1.54 -5.75 -12.64
C PRO A 167 1.25 -4.27 -12.91
N VAL A 168 1.61 -3.79 -14.11
CA VAL A 168 1.33 -2.41 -14.57
C VAL A 168 -0.17 -2.05 -14.46
N LYS A 169 -1.08 -3.03 -14.65
CA LYS A 169 -2.52 -2.82 -14.44
C LYS A 169 -2.86 -2.47 -13.00
N SER A 170 -2.27 -3.14 -12.01
CA SER A 170 -2.53 -2.87 -10.58
C SER A 170 -2.04 -1.47 -10.19
N VAL A 171 -0.84 -1.08 -10.63
CA VAL A 171 -0.31 0.28 -10.40
C VAL A 171 -1.23 1.34 -11.04
N LYS A 172 -1.68 1.12 -12.28
CA LYS A 172 -2.66 2.01 -12.94
C LYS A 172 -3.96 2.15 -12.17
N ASN A 173 -4.54 1.05 -11.67
CA ASN A 173 -5.78 1.08 -10.90
C ASN A 173 -5.64 1.96 -9.65
N VAL A 174 -4.55 1.82 -8.88
CA VAL A 174 -4.32 2.61 -7.66
C VAL A 174 -4.01 4.08 -7.99
N VAL A 175 -3.25 4.35 -9.05
CA VAL A 175 -3.02 5.71 -9.57
C VAL A 175 -4.32 6.39 -10.00
N GLN A 176 -5.20 5.67 -10.70
CA GLN A 176 -6.50 6.18 -11.12
C GLN A 176 -7.38 6.48 -9.90
N PHE A 177 -7.48 5.53 -8.98
CA PHE A 177 -8.20 5.68 -7.71
C PHE A 177 -7.74 6.93 -6.92
N LEU A 178 -6.44 7.10 -6.69
CA LEU A 178 -5.90 8.26 -5.95
C LEU A 178 -6.22 9.59 -6.63
N ARG A 179 -6.26 9.64 -7.98
CA ARG A 179 -6.58 10.86 -8.74
C ARG A 179 -8.08 11.15 -8.82
N GLU A 180 -8.93 10.11 -8.90
CA GLU A 180 -10.36 10.26 -9.22
C GLU A 180 -11.27 10.14 -8.00
N LYS A 181 -10.89 9.36 -6.98
CA LYS A 181 -11.62 9.23 -5.70
C LYS A 181 -11.05 10.13 -4.61
N CYS A 182 -9.74 10.10 -4.41
CA CYS A 182 -9.08 10.91 -3.38
C CYS A 182 -8.70 12.34 -3.85
N LEU A 183 -8.88 12.63 -5.14
CA LEU A 183 -8.63 13.94 -5.77
C LEU A 183 -7.18 14.47 -5.60
N PHE A 184 -6.20 13.58 -5.49
CA PHE A 184 -4.78 13.97 -5.52
C PHE A 184 -4.37 14.44 -6.92
N THR A 185 -3.52 15.47 -6.98
CA THR A 185 -2.91 15.90 -8.25
C THR A 185 -1.94 14.84 -8.79
N THR A 186 -1.61 14.87 -10.08
CA THR A 186 -0.66 13.92 -10.67
C THR A 186 0.68 13.93 -9.92
N GLN A 187 1.23 15.10 -9.58
CA GLN A 187 2.46 15.23 -8.80
C GLN A 187 2.32 14.63 -7.39
N GLN A 188 1.20 14.88 -6.70
CA GLN A 188 0.94 14.29 -5.39
C GLN A 188 0.91 12.76 -5.45
N VAL A 189 0.38 12.16 -6.52
CA VAL A 189 0.42 10.70 -6.70
C VAL A 189 1.83 10.21 -7.02
N THR A 190 2.63 10.95 -7.80
CA THR A 190 4.08 10.67 -7.97
C THR A 190 4.80 10.69 -6.62
N ASP A 191 4.54 11.68 -5.77
CA ASP A 191 5.13 11.83 -4.44
C ASP A 191 4.71 10.69 -3.49
N ILE A 192 3.42 10.31 -3.49
CA ILE A 192 2.89 9.17 -2.72
C ILE A 192 3.57 7.87 -3.15
N LEU A 193 3.69 7.60 -4.45
CA LEU A 193 4.36 6.39 -4.96
C LEU A 193 5.85 6.37 -4.62
N ARG A 194 6.54 7.52 -4.69
CA ARG A 194 7.96 7.65 -4.34
C ARG A 194 8.23 7.36 -2.86
N ASP A 195 7.40 7.93 -1.97
CA ASP A 195 7.65 7.90 -0.53
C ASP A 195 6.95 6.72 0.18
N THR A 196 5.95 6.11 -0.47
CA THR A 196 5.17 4.94 -0.01
C THR A 196 4.80 4.00 -1.17
N PRO A 197 5.77 3.37 -1.86
CA PRO A 197 5.49 2.51 -3.02
C PRO A 197 4.65 1.26 -2.69
N ALA A 198 4.55 0.88 -1.42
CA ALA A 198 3.70 -0.22 -0.96
C ALA A 198 2.18 0.01 -1.16
N VAL A 199 1.75 1.27 -1.32
CA VAL A 199 0.34 1.65 -1.52
C VAL A 199 -0.31 0.96 -2.73
N VAL A 200 0.50 0.52 -3.72
CA VAL A 200 0.00 -0.22 -4.89
C VAL A 200 -0.47 -1.65 -4.59
N LEU A 201 -0.27 -2.11 -3.35
CA LEU A 201 -0.68 -3.41 -2.81
C LEU A 201 -1.67 -3.28 -1.63
N GLU A 202 -2.03 -2.06 -1.20
CA GLU A 202 -3.09 -1.86 -0.21
C GLU A 202 -4.46 -2.15 -0.83
N ASP A 203 -5.41 -2.60 -0.01
CA ASP A 203 -6.80 -2.73 -0.45
C ASP A 203 -7.40 -1.33 -0.73
N LEU A 204 -8.17 -1.22 -1.81
CA LEU A 204 -8.71 0.07 -2.26
C LEU A 204 -9.76 0.65 -1.31
N LEU A 205 -10.54 -0.20 -0.62
CA LEU A 205 -11.57 0.26 0.31
C LEU A 205 -10.93 0.72 1.64
N GLN A 206 -9.92 0.00 2.12
CA GLN A 206 -9.08 0.44 3.24
C GLN A 206 -8.33 1.74 2.93
N LEU A 207 -7.81 1.88 1.70
CA LEU A 207 -7.17 3.10 1.23
C LEU A 207 -8.17 4.27 1.11
N GLU A 208 -9.40 4.01 0.65
CA GLU A 208 -10.48 5.00 0.62
C GLU A 208 -10.86 5.45 2.03
N TYR A 209 -11.11 4.52 2.94
CA TYR A 209 -11.49 4.82 4.32
C TYR A 209 -10.38 5.56 5.09
N LYS A 210 -9.11 5.19 4.88
CA LYS A 210 -7.94 5.91 5.41
C LYS A 210 -7.90 7.37 4.90
N PHE A 211 -8.13 7.59 3.60
CA PHE A 211 -8.23 8.94 3.04
C PHE A 211 -9.44 9.71 3.58
N GLN A 212 -10.63 9.10 3.60
CA GLN A 212 -11.88 9.74 4.05
C GLN A 212 -11.78 10.15 5.53
N TYR A 213 -11.22 9.32 6.40
CA TYR A 213 -10.99 9.67 7.82
C TYR A 213 -10.12 10.92 7.94
N VAL A 214 -8.96 10.96 7.27
CA VAL A 214 -8.04 12.10 7.41
C VAL A 214 -8.58 13.37 6.70
N TYR A 215 -9.36 13.22 5.62
CA TYR A 215 -9.94 14.36 4.90
C TYR A 215 -11.17 14.97 5.59
N PHE A 216 -12.12 14.14 6.02
CA PHE A 216 -13.41 14.56 6.58
C PHE A 216 -13.43 14.59 8.11
N ARG A 217 -12.82 13.59 8.78
CA ARG A 217 -12.87 13.46 10.24
C ARG A 217 -11.72 14.19 10.96
N MET A 218 -10.56 14.31 10.34
CA MET A 218 -9.47 15.21 10.82
C MET A 218 -9.47 16.57 10.10
N GLY A 219 -10.16 16.71 8.96
CA GLY A 219 -10.23 17.95 8.19
C GLY A 219 -8.98 18.30 7.36
N VAL A 220 -7.93 17.47 7.40
CA VAL A 220 -6.62 17.71 6.78
C VAL A 220 -6.72 17.65 5.24
N LYS A 221 -5.89 18.41 4.52
CA LYS A 221 -5.94 18.49 3.04
C LYS A 221 -4.83 17.68 2.37
N GLN A 222 -5.06 17.28 1.13
CA GLN A 222 -4.18 16.41 0.31
C GLN A 222 -2.71 16.84 0.35
N ALA A 223 -2.42 18.14 0.25
CA ALA A 223 -1.06 18.66 0.29
C ALA A 223 -0.32 18.37 1.60
N GLU A 224 -1.02 18.38 2.73
CA GLU A 224 -0.45 18.04 4.04
C GLU A 224 -0.30 16.52 4.23
N MET A 225 -1.29 15.73 3.77
CA MET A 225 -1.21 14.27 3.74
C MET A 225 0.02 13.78 2.97
N VAL A 226 0.32 14.37 1.81
CA VAL A 226 1.50 14.05 1.01
C VAL A 226 2.78 14.55 1.68
N LYS A 227 2.81 15.82 2.12
CA LYS A 227 3.98 16.42 2.79
C LYS A 227 4.47 15.62 3.99
N PHE A 228 3.54 15.07 4.78
CA PHE A 228 3.85 14.26 5.95
C PHE A 228 3.72 12.75 5.71
N ARG A 229 3.51 12.31 4.47
CA ARG A 229 3.56 10.90 4.03
C ARG A 229 2.55 9.97 4.74
N LEU A 230 1.30 10.42 4.86
CA LEU A 230 0.19 9.71 5.54
C LEU A 230 0.15 8.20 5.25
N PHE A 231 0.33 7.78 3.99
CA PHE A 231 0.18 6.39 3.58
C PHE A 231 1.22 5.44 4.17
N ARG A 232 2.30 5.95 4.79
CA ARG A 232 3.28 5.13 5.54
C ARG A 232 2.72 4.53 6.84
N PHE A 233 1.58 5.02 7.31
CA PHE A 233 0.93 4.61 8.56
C PHE A 233 -0.29 3.72 8.29
N THR A 234 -0.62 2.85 9.25
CA THR A 234 -1.90 2.14 9.25
C THR A 234 -3.03 3.11 9.61
N LEU A 235 -4.28 2.74 9.34
CA LEU A 235 -5.41 3.54 9.83
C LEU A 235 -5.51 3.49 11.36
N ASP A 236 -5.09 2.40 12.00
CA ASP A 236 -5.15 2.24 13.45
C ASP A 236 -4.17 3.18 14.17
N ASP A 237 -2.95 3.36 13.65
CA ASP A 237 -1.97 4.34 14.14
C ASP A 237 -2.58 5.76 14.12
N VAL A 238 -3.21 6.11 13.00
CA VAL A 238 -3.81 7.43 12.76
C VAL A 238 -5.04 7.64 13.63
N ARG A 239 -5.97 6.66 13.68
CA ARG A 239 -7.13 6.68 14.58
C ARG A 239 -6.70 6.83 16.02
N CYS A 240 -5.69 6.08 16.47
CA CYS A 240 -5.25 6.09 17.86
C CYS A 240 -4.65 7.43 18.28
N ARG A 241 -3.63 7.92 17.56
CA ARG A 241 -2.98 9.20 17.89
C ARG A 241 -3.95 10.38 17.78
N HIS A 242 -4.81 10.42 16.76
CA HIS A 242 -5.83 11.46 16.62
C HIS A 242 -6.88 11.42 17.76
N THR A 243 -7.47 10.25 18.02
CA THR A 243 -8.55 10.11 19.02
C THR A 243 -8.03 10.38 20.44
N PHE A 244 -6.76 10.07 20.74
CA PHE A 244 -6.13 10.41 22.01
C PHE A 244 -6.04 11.93 22.22
N LEU A 245 -5.54 12.66 21.20
CA LEU A 245 -5.47 14.12 21.26
C LEU A 245 -6.86 14.76 21.34
N GLU A 246 -7.85 14.25 20.60
CA GLU A 246 -9.22 14.77 20.64
C GLU A 246 -9.89 14.55 21.99
N ARG A 247 -9.79 13.35 22.58
CA ARG A 247 -10.34 13.08 23.93
C ARG A 247 -9.62 13.88 25.03
N ARG A 248 -8.39 14.34 24.79
CA ARG A 248 -7.65 15.26 25.67
C ARG A 248 -7.89 16.75 25.38
N GLY A 249 -8.73 17.10 24.39
CA GLY A 249 -8.97 18.50 24.00
C GLY A 249 -7.76 19.19 23.35
N LEU A 250 -6.80 18.41 22.85
CA LEU A 250 -5.58 18.88 22.16
C LEU A 250 -5.71 18.79 20.62
N TYR A 251 -6.79 18.19 20.13
CA TYR A 251 -7.19 18.25 18.73
C TYR A 251 -8.68 18.53 18.64
N GLN A 252 -9.10 19.38 17.71
CA GLN A 252 -10.49 19.69 17.43
C GLN A 252 -10.78 19.42 15.96
N THR A 253 -11.84 18.66 15.67
CA THR A 253 -12.31 18.51 14.28
C THR A 253 -12.66 19.89 13.70
N PRO A 254 -12.06 20.32 12.57
CA PRO A 254 -12.34 21.64 11.99
C PRO A 254 -13.80 21.79 11.53
N ASP A 255 -14.31 23.01 11.62
CA ASP A 255 -15.69 23.34 11.20
C ASP A 255 -15.87 23.30 9.67
N LYS A 256 -17.08 23.64 9.19
CA LYS A 256 -17.40 23.70 7.76
C LYS A 256 -16.56 24.71 6.96
N LYS A 257 -15.87 25.65 7.61
CA LYS A 257 -14.91 26.58 7.00
C LYS A 257 -13.45 26.14 7.17
N GLY A 258 -13.19 25.04 7.89
CA GLY A 258 -11.85 24.58 8.24
C GLY A 258 -11.23 25.30 9.44
N GLN A 259 -12.05 25.93 10.29
CA GLN A 259 -11.62 26.68 11.48
C GLN A 259 -11.77 25.84 12.75
N THR A 260 -10.90 26.09 13.72
CA THR A 260 -10.91 25.50 15.07
C THR A 260 -10.73 26.61 16.12
N THR A 261 -11.18 26.35 17.35
CA THR A 261 -11.01 27.22 18.51
C THR A 261 -9.59 27.12 19.08
N ILE A 262 -8.99 25.93 19.02
CA ILE A 262 -7.59 25.66 19.38
C ILE A 262 -6.71 25.55 18.12
N ILE A 263 -5.41 25.75 18.26
CA ILE A 263 -4.44 25.44 17.19
C ILE A 263 -4.12 23.94 17.26
N ASN A 264 -4.64 23.16 16.33
CA ASN A 264 -4.31 21.74 16.22
C ASN A 264 -2.80 21.52 15.94
N PRO A 265 -2.16 20.49 16.52
CA PRO A 265 -0.87 19.98 16.07
C PRO A 265 -0.88 19.60 14.58
N LYS A 266 0.24 19.78 13.86
CA LYS A 266 0.33 19.44 12.44
C LYS A 266 0.34 17.93 12.27
N LEU A 267 -0.07 17.41 11.10
CA LEU A 267 -0.08 15.97 10.86
C LEU A 267 1.31 15.32 11.05
N GLY A 268 2.39 16.05 10.74
CA GLY A 268 3.76 15.60 10.99
C GLY A 268 4.10 15.47 12.48
N ASP A 269 3.64 16.40 13.31
CA ASP A 269 3.86 16.36 14.77
C ASP A 269 3.06 15.20 15.38
N ILE A 270 1.90 14.87 14.81
CA ILE A 270 1.06 13.75 15.24
C ILE A 270 1.66 12.40 14.82
N LEU A 271 2.11 12.24 13.56
CA LEU A 271 2.47 10.91 13.01
C LEU A 271 3.97 10.63 12.87
N ASN A 272 4.79 11.62 12.50
CA ASN A 272 6.18 11.38 12.07
C ASN A 272 7.21 11.34 13.21
N VAL A 273 6.77 11.60 14.45
CA VAL A 273 7.58 11.42 15.65
C VAL A 273 7.36 10.02 16.26
N ASP A 274 8.33 9.53 17.03
CA ASP A 274 8.22 8.28 17.79
C ASP A 274 7.13 8.36 18.89
N GLN A 275 6.87 7.24 19.58
CA GLN A 275 5.82 7.19 20.60
C GLN A 275 6.13 8.04 21.84
N ASP A 276 7.39 8.12 22.29
CA ASP A 276 7.74 8.89 23.49
C ASP A 276 7.65 10.39 23.23
N THR A 277 8.20 10.86 22.10
CA THR A 277 8.04 12.26 21.66
C THR A 277 6.57 12.64 21.46
N PHE A 278 5.75 11.75 20.85
CA PHE A 278 4.31 11.99 20.71
C PHE A 278 3.62 12.12 22.07
N VAL A 279 3.83 11.16 22.97
CA VAL A 279 3.18 11.09 24.28
C VAL A 279 3.60 12.28 25.17
N SER A 280 4.90 12.51 25.32
CA SER A 280 5.44 13.54 26.21
C SER A 280 5.18 14.96 25.72
N SER A 281 5.44 15.23 24.43
CA SER A 281 5.54 16.61 23.93
C SER A 281 4.28 17.08 23.23
N VAL A 282 3.60 16.19 22.48
CA VAL A 282 2.40 16.53 21.70
C VAL A 282 1.12 16.27 22.49
N ALA A 283 1.00 15.09 23.12
CA ALA A 283 -0.16 14.73 23.93
C ALA A 283 -0.06 15.18 25.40
N ARG A 284 1.15 15.45 25.91
CA ARG A 284 1.44 15.83 27.31
C ARG A 284 0.95 14.79 28.33
N ALA A 285 1.15 13.53 28.01
CA ALA A 285 0.68 12.37 28.73
C ALA A 285 1.84 11.57 29.36
N SER A 286 1.53 10.61 30.22
CA SER A 286 2.46 9.53 30.55
C SER A 286 2.39 8.40 29.50
N ALA A 287 3.45 7.59 29.41
CA ALA A 287 3.43 6.39 28.57
C ALA A 287 2.31 5.43 29.00
N GLU A 288 2.10 5.27 30.31
CA GLU A 288 1.07 4.39 30.88
C GLU A 288 -0.35 4.83 30.50
N GLU A 289 -0.65 6.14 30.52
CA GLU A 289 -1.95 6.68 30.07
C GLU A 289 -2.24 6.29 28.62
N TYR A 290 -1.24 6.41 27.74
CA TYR A 290 -1.39 6.11 26.32
C TYR A 290 -1.46 4.60 26.05
N ASP A 291 -0.64 3.81 26.74
CA ASP A 291 -0.64 2.34 26.69
C ASP A 291 -1.97 1.74 27.19
N ILE A 292 -2.62 2.36 28.17
CA ILE A 292 -3.97 1.99 28.62
C ILE A 292 -5.00 2.44 27.59
N PHE A 293 -4.89 3.67 27.08
CA PHE A 293 -5.78 4.19 26.04
C PHE A 293 -5.80 3.34 24.77
N GLN A 294 -4.63 2.88 24.29
CA GLN A 294 -4.53 1.95 23.16
C GLN A 294 -5.36 0.68 23.37
N LYS A 295 -5.29 0.09 24.58
CA LYS A 295 -6.02 -1.14 24.94
C LYS A 295 -7.53 -0.91 25.07
N LEU A 296 -7.96 0.28 25.49
CA LEU A 296 -9.36 0.69 25.52
C LEU A 296 -9.90 0.93 24.11
N LEU A 297 -9.24 1.77 23.31
CA LEU A 297 -9.67 2.09 21.95
C LEU A 297 -9.71 0.84 21.04
N ALA A 298 -8.75 -0.08 21.18
CA ALA A 298 -8.76 -1.35 20.45
C ALA A 298 -9.93 -2.28 20.84
N ARG A 299 -10.49 -2.12 22.05
CA ARG A 299 -11.74 -2.79 22.44
C ARG A 299 -12.95 -2.09 21.84
N GLU A 300 -13.03 -0.77 21.98
CA GLU A 300 -14.11 0.06 21.43
C GLU A 300 -14.29 -0.18 19.92
N CYS A 301 -13.21 -0.09 19.12
CA CYS A 301 -13.27 -0.36 17.67
C CYS A 301 -13.82 -1.77 17.34
N LYS A 302 -13.44 -2.78 18.13
CA LYS A 302 -13.92 -4.15 17.93
C LYS A 302 -15.40 -4.31 18.29
N GLU A 303 -15.88 -3.57 19.29
CA GLU A 303 -17.30 -3.53 19.66
C GLU A 303 -18.11 -2.75 18.60
N GLU A 304 -17.58 -1.66 18.04
CA GLU A 304 -18.15 -0.97 16.86
C GLU A 304 -18.28 -1.92 15.65
N GLU A 305 -17.21 -2.65 15.29
CA GLU A 305 -17.19 -3.61 14.18
C GLU A 305 -18.25 -4.72 14.35
N LEU A 306 -18.36 -5.30 15.55
CA LEU A 306 -19.32 -6.36 15.86
C LEU A 306 -20.77 -5.85 15.81
N LEU A 307 -21.04 -4.62 16.23
CA LEU A 307 -22.37 -4.03 16.13
C LEU A 307 -22.75 -3.70 14.68
N GLN A 308 -21.82 -3.21 13.87
CA GLN A 308 -22.08 -2.91 12.46
C GLN A 308 -22.34 -4.19 11.64
N GLY A 309 -21.48 -5.19 11.76
CA GLY A 309 -21.68 -6.49 11.09
C GLY A 309 -22.93 -7.24 11.56
N ARG A 310 -23.44 -6.93 12.76
CA ARG A 310 -24.73 -7.43 13.24
C ARG A 310 -25.93 -6.71 12.62
N VAL A 311 -25.82 -5.41 12.33
CA VAL A 311 -26.90 -4.64 11.68
C VAL A 311 -27.05 -5.04 10.21
N GLU A 312 -25.93 -5.24 9.50
CA GLU A 312 -25.96 -5.67 8.09
C GLU A 312 -26.65 -7.02 7.90
N ALA A 313 -26.50 -7.95 8.87
CA ALA A 313 -27.11 -9.29 8.84
C ALA A 313 -28.63 -9.34 9.11
N TYR A 314 -29.29 -8.22 9.42
CA TYR A 314 -30.75 -8.10 9.59
C TYR A 314 -31.40 -7.20 8.52
N SER A 315 -30.73 -7.00 7.39
CA SER A 315 -31.18 -6.09 6.31
C SER A 315 -31.35 -6.77 4.95
N ASP A 316 -31.29 -8.11 4.91
CA ASP A 316 -31.31 -8.94 3.68
C ASP A 316 -32.59 -9.82 3.58
N GLU A 317 -33.51 -9.68 4.53
CA GLU A 317 -34.85 -10.31 4.56
C GLU A 317 -35.91 -9.21 4.64
N ASP A 318 -36.47 -8.79 3.49
CA ASP A 318 -37.77 -8.09 3.30
C ASP A 318 -37.86 -7.41 1.89
N THR A 319 -37.76 -8.15 0.78
CA THR A 319 -38.20 -7.68 -0.56
C THR A 319 -38.58 -8.84 -1.48
N ASP A 320 -39.66 -9.53 -1.13
CA ASP A 320 -40.58 -10.23 -2.04
C ASP A 320 -41.99 -10.11 -1.40
N GLY A 321 -43.10 -9.97 -2.12
CA GLY A 321 -43.21 -9.89 -3.58
C GLY A 321 -44.51 -10.46 -4.15
N ASP A 322 -45.67 -10.23 -3.51
CA ASP A 322 -46.98 -10.72 -3.97
C ASP A 322 -47.97 -9.55 -4.17
N ASP A 323 -48.44 -9.39 -5.42
CA ASP A 323 -49.65 -8.66 -5.83
C ASP A 323 -50.65 -9.70 -6.40
N GLU A 324 -51.92 -9.70 -5.99
CA GLU A 324 -53.12 -10.23 -6.71
C GLU A 324 -54.36 -9.99 -5.81
N GLU A 325 -55.29 -9.08 -6.15
CA GLU A 325 -56.58 -9.26 -6.89
C GLU A 325 -57.79 -9.75 -6.05
N GLU A 326 -59.03 -9.20 -6.14
CA GLU A 326 -59.53 -7.96 -6.80
C GLU A 326 -60.12 -6.91 -5.80
N GLU A 327 -61.42 -6.54 -5.59
CA GLU A 327 -62.77 -6.90 -6.08
C GLU A 327 -63.68 -5.60 -6.05
N GLU A 328 -65.01 -5.70 -6.26
CA GLU A 328 -65.97 -4.58 -6.47
C GLU A 328 -66.67 -4.04 -5.17
N GLU A 329 -67.58 -3.04 -5.11
CA GLU A 329 -68.40 -2.30 -6.09
C GLU A 329 -68.84 -0.89 -5.58
N GLU A 330 -69.38 -0.02 -6.47
CA GLU A 330 -70.20 1.21 -6.20
C GLU A 330 -69.64 2.36 -5.27
N ALA A 331 -69.84 3.67 -5.49
CA ALA A 331 -70.88 4.37 -6.24
C ALA A 331 -70.51 5.81 -6.69
N LYS A 332 -71.03 6.21 -7.87
CA LYS A 332 -71.68 7.51 -8.19
C LYS A 332 -71.11 8.82 -7.58
N GLY A 333 -70.27 9.58 -8.31
CA GLY A 333 -69.87 10.96 -7.95
C GLY A 333 -69.60 11.89 -9.14
N ARG A 334 -70.40 12.96 -9.31
CA ARG A 334 -70.31 13.91 -10.46
C ARG A 334 -69.38 15.11 -10.20
N SER A 335 -68.80 15.63 -11.30
CA SER A 335 -68.48 17.05 -11.55
C SER A 335 -67.25 17.68 -10.86
N GLY A 336 -66.60 18.62 -11.56
CA GLY A 336 -65.68 19.60 -10.94
C GLY A 336 -64.50 20.06 -11.80
N TYR A 337 -64.61 21.22 -12.45
CA TYR A 337 -63.44 21.99 -12.91
C TYR A 337 -62.87 22.82 -11.74
N GLU A 338 -61.54 22.97 -11.65
CA GLU A 338 -60.94 24.32 -11.74
C GLU A 338 -59.42 24.32 -11.96
N LYS A 339 -58.94 25.30 -12.75
CA LYS A 339 -57.50 25.59 -12.95
C LYS A 339 -57.13 26.87 -12.19
N ARG A 340 -56.51 26.78 -11.02
CA ARG A 340 -56.00 27.98 -10.32
C ARG A 340 -54.68 28.50 -10.91
N ARG A 341 -54.75 29.70 -11.49
CA ARG A 341 -53.61 30.49 -11.99
C ARG A 341 -52.90 31.27 -10.86
N LYS A 342 -51.65 31.68 -11.13
CA LYS A 342 -50.84 32.58 -10.29
C LYS A 342 -51.50 33.94 -10.06
N LYS A 343 -51.34 34.48 -8.84
CA LYS A 343 -50.93 35.88 -8.57
C LYS A 343 -49.61 35.76 -7.79
N LYS A 344 -48.52 36.44 -8.15
CA LYS A 344 -48.29 37.88 -8.42
C LYS A 344 -48.37 38.70 -7.14
#